data_AF-A0A3D9CKR4-F1
#
_entry.id   AF-A0A3D9CKR4-F1
#
_cell.length_a   1.000
_cell.length_b   1.000
_cell.length_c   1.000
_cell.angle_alpha   90.00
_cell.angle_beta   90.00
_cell.angle_gamma   90.00
#
_symmetry.space_group_name_H-M   'P 1'
#
loop_
_entity.id
_entity.type
_entity.pdbx_description
1 polymer ?
#
loop_
_entity_poly.entity_id
_entity_poly.type
_entity_poly.pdbx_seq_one_letter_code
_entity_poly.pdbx_strand_id
1 'polypeptide(L)'
;MKKLTLVITLLFVVLLIFYFINKEKKVETEFVGECNFKIFNDSLFKKSYFHESFGYIISDYDLKNIGIDVKGNNELNKKDEYIFTMSFPMKKAVEYDDGIDYVKKTPIKIELDSTKSTNKIYVYRLKNQNKYRLILP
;
A
#
# COMPACT_ATOMS: atom_id res chain seq x y z
N MET A 1 17.61 29.71 36.76
CA MET A 1 18.04 29.19 35.44
C MET A 1 18.16 27.66 35.39
N LYS A 2 18.86 26.97 36.30
CA LYS A 2 19.06 25.50 36.25
C LYS A 2 17.77 24.64 36.18
N LYS A 3 16.69 25.05 36.87
CA LYS A 3 15.39 24.35 36.82
C LYS A 3 14.70 24.47 35.45
N LEU A 4 14.86 25.60 34.77
CA LEU A 4 14.25 25.84 33.45
C LEU A 4 14.94 25.00 32.38
N THR A 5 16.27 24.92 32.42
CA THR A 5 17.06 24.08 31.51
C THR A 5 16.74 22.60 31.68
N LEU A 6 16.52 22.12 32.91
CA LEU A 6 16.13 20.73 33.17
C LEU A 6 14.77 20.39 32.52
N VAL A 7 13.77 21.27 32.67
CA VAL A 7 12.43 21.06 32.09
C VAL A 7 12.48 21.05 30.56
N ILE A 8 13.23 21.95 29.95
CA ILE A 8 13.41 22.00 28.49
C ILE A 8 14.10 20.72 28.00
N THR A 9 15.12 20.26 28.71
CA THR A 9 15.84 19.02 28.34
C THR A 9 14.93 17.80 28.43
N LEU A 10 14.10 17.71 29.48
CA LEU A 10 13.14 16.63 29.64
C LEU A 10 12.08 16.63 28.52
N LEU A 11 11.54 17.81 28.19
CA LEU A 11 10.57 17.96 27.10
C LEU A 11 11.17 17.51 25.76
N PHE A 12 12.43 17.87 25.51
CA PHE A 12 13.14 17.47 24.29
C PHE A 12 13.35 15.96 24.19
N VAL A 13 13.70 15.30 25.30
CA VAL A 13 13.82 13.83 25.35
C VAL A 13 12.48 13.16 25.08
N VAL A 14 11.39 13.65 25.67
CA VAL A 14 10.04 13.12 25.42
C VAL A 14 9.65 13.26 23.95
N LEU A 15 9.87 14.43 23.34
CA LEU A 15 9.62 14.66 21.91
C LEU A 15 10.44 13.74 21.01
N LEU A 16 11.71 13.49 21.36
CA LEU A 16 12.56 12.54 20.64
C LEU A 16 12.01 11.13 20.72
N ILE A 17 11.58 10.67 21.90
CA ILE A 17 10.98 9.34 22.09
C ILE A 17 9.71 9.20 21.22
N PHE A 18 8.81 10.19 21.26
CA PHE A 18 7.62 10.20 20.41
C PHE A 18 7.96 10.16 18.91
N TYR A 19 9.00 10.88 18.49
CA TYR A 19 9.45 10.88 17.09
C TYR A 19 9.95 9.50 16.65
N PHE A 20 10.75 8.81 17.48
CA PHE A 20 11.25 7.48 17.17
C PHE A 20 10.15 6.40 17.19
N ILE A 21 9.18 6.51 18.10
CA ILE A 21 8.04 5.58 18.19
C ILE A 21 7.09 5.76 16.98
N ASN A 22 6.85 6.99 16.55
CA ASN A 22 5.93 7.27 15.43
C ASN A 22 6.55 7.10 14.04
N LYS A 23 7.76 6.53 13.95
CA LYS A 23 8.38 6.30 12.65
C LYS A 23 7.68 5.15 11.93
N GLU A 24 6.86 5.51 10.94
CA GLU A 24 6.23 4.54 10.04
C GLU A 24 7.29 3.62 9.41
N LYS A 25 7.02 2.31 9.43
CA LYS A 25 7.90 1.33 8.82
C LYS A 25 7.55 1.17 7.35
N LYS A 26 8.48 1.58 6.49
CA LYS A 26 8.31 1.51 5.04
C LYS A 26 8.27 0.06 4.55
N VAL A 27 7.37 -0.22 3.63
CA VAL A 27 7.29 -1.50 2.91
C VAL A 27 8.14 -1.41 1.66
N GLU A 28 9.03 -2.39 1.49
CA GLU A 28 9.91 -2.47 0.32
C GLU A 28 9.15 -2.93 -0.91
N THR A 29 9.17 -2.08 -1.93
CA THR A 29 8.46 -2.25 -3.19
C THR A 29 9.35 -1.86 -4.36
N GLU A 30 9.09 -2.47 -5.52
CA GLU A 30 9.78 -2.17 -6.77
C GLU A 30 8.75 -1.84 -7.84
N PHE A 31 8.89 -0.69 -8.51
CA PHE A 31 8.01 -0.35 -9.62
C PHE A 31 8.29 -1.26 -10.81
N VAL A 32 7.26 -1.97 -11.28
CA VAL A 32 7.36 -2.93 -12.39
C VAL A 32 6.92 -2.29 -13.69
N GLY A 33 5.86 -1.48 -13.66
CA GLY A 33 5.38 -0.79 -14.84
C GLY A 33 3.95 -0.28 -14.71
N GLU A 34 3.48 0.26 -15.82
CA GLU A 34 2.10 0.73 -15.98
C GLU A 34 1.41 -0.09 -17.08
N CYS A 35 0.13 -0.38 -16.88
CA CYS A 35 -0.67 -1.20 -17.79
C CYS A 35 -1.96 -0.48 -18.13
N ASN A 36 -2.41 -0.66 -19.38
CA ASN A 36 -3.79 -0.33 -19.73
C ASN A 36 -4.71 -1.41 -19.15
N PHE A 37 -5.98 -1.12 -18.96
CA PHE A 37 -6.93 -2.11 -18.45
C PHE A 37 -8.30 -1.95 -19.10
N LYS A 38 -9.10 -3.01 -19.03
CA LYS A 38 -10.51 -3.01 -19.38
C LYS A 38 -11.30 -3.68 -18.27
N ILE A 39 -12.33 -3.00 -17.76
CA ILE A 39 -13.33 -3.64 -16.92
C ILE A 39 -14.23 -4.45 -17.85
N PHE A 40 -14.25 -5.76 -17.69
CA PHE A 40 -15.08 -6.67 -18.48
C PHE A 40 -16.29 -7.19 -17.69
N ASN A 41 -16.28 -7.03 -16.37
CA ASN A 41 -17.40 -7.37 -15.50
C ASN A 41 -17.58 -6.30 -14.42
N ASP A 42 -18.47 -5.34 -14.70
CA ASP A 42 -18.78 -4.22 -13.79
C ASP A 42 -19.31 -4.68 -12.44
N SER A 43 -20.05 -5.79 -12.39
CA SER A 43 -20.63 -6.28 -11.13
C SER A 43 -19.53 -6.80 -10.19
N LEU A 44 -18.59 -7.57 -10.71
CA LEU A 44 -17.42 -8.03 -9.95
C LEU A 44 -16.53 -6.86 -9.53
N PHE A 45 -16.29 -5.94 -10.47
CA PHE A 45 -15.45 -4.78 -10.22
C PHE A 45 -16.00 -3.89 -9.11
N LYS A 46 -17.30 -3.55 -9.17
CA LYS A 46 -17.95 -2.69 -8.16
C LYS A 46 -17.95 -3.30 -6.76
N LYS A 47 -17.92 -4.63 -6.64
CA LYS A 47 -17.82 -5.35 -5.37
C LYS A 47 -16.38 -5.57 -4.89
N SER A 48 -15.39 -5.14 -5.67
CA SER A 48 -13.98 -5.35 -5.35
C SER A 48 -13.42 -4.23 -4.48
N TYR A 49 -12.44 -4.57 -3.64
CA TYR A 49 -11.67 -3.60 -2.86
C TYR A 49 -10.97 -2.53 -3.74
N PHE A 50 -10.75 -2.83 -5.02
CA PHE A 50 -10.20 -1.91 -6.00
C PHE A 50 -11.12 -0.71 -6.27
N HIS A 51 -12.44 -0.95 -6.27
CA HIS A 51 -13.47 0.06 -6.44
C HIS A 51 -13.86 0.71 -5.11
N GLU A 52 -14.08 -0.10 -4.06
CA GLU A 52 -14.70 0.38 -2.82
C GLU A 52 -13.73 0.87 -1.75
N SER A 53 -12.49 0.38 -1.70
CA SER A 53 -11.69 0.56 -0.49
C SER A 53 -10.69 1.69 -0.60
N PHE A 54 -9.70 1.65 -1.50
CA PHE A 54 -8.68 2.71 -1.50
C PHE A 54 -7.95 2.87 -2.85
N GLY A 55 -8.50 2.29 -3.93
CA GLY A 55 -7.87 2.33 -5.26
C GLY A 55 -6.65 1.43 -5.41
N TYR A 56 -6.47 0.42 -4.54
CA TYR A 56 -5.39 -0.56 -4.63
C TYR A 56 -5.79 -1.97 -4.15
N ILE A 57 -5.04 -2.99 -4.58
CA ILE A 57 -5.16 -4.39 -4.13
C ILE A 57 -3.77 -5.04 -4.09
N ILE A 58 -3.60 -6.03 -3.21
CA ILE A 58 -2.46 -6.97 -3.24
C ILE A 58 -2.96 -8.26 -3.90
N SER A 59 -2.28 -8.69 -4.96
CA SER A 59 -2.62 -9.93 -5.67
C SER A 59 -1.35 -10.61 -6.19
N ASP A 60 -1.45 -11.92 -6.32
CA ASP A 60 -0.44 -12.82 -6.87
C ASP A 60 -0.22 -12.65 -8.38
N TYR A 61 -1.15 -12.00 -9.12
CA TYR A 61 -0.95 -11.57 -10.53
C TYR A 61 -2.28 -11.22 -11.25
N ASP A 62 -3.34 -11.98 -11.01
CA ASP A 62 -4.53 -11.98 -11.87
C ASP A 62 -5.70 -11.16 -11.29
N LEU A 63 -6.05 -10.07 -11.99
CA LEU A 63 -7.19 -9.22 -11.63
C LEU A 63 -8.50 -9.65 -12.29
N LYS A 64 -8.53 -10.76 -13.04
CA LYS A 64 -9.77 -11.27 -13.65
C LYS A 64 -10.82 -11.64 -12.61
N ASN A 65 -10.40 -12.11 -11.44
CA ASN A 65 -11.29 -12.44 -10.33
C ASN A 65 -12.07 -11.22 -9.80
N ILE A 66 -11.59 -10.01 -10.09
CA ILE A 66 -12.27 -8.75 -9.76
C ILE A 66 -12.85 -8.04 -10.99
N GLY A 67 -12.96 -8.74 -12.13
CA GLY A 67 -13.59 -8.21 -13.34
C GLY A 67 -12.72 -7.27 -14.18
N ILE A 68 -11.40 -7.24 -13.96
CA ILE A 68 -10.45 -6.40 -14.68
C ILE A 68 -9.53 -7.26 -15.56
N ASP A 69 -9.41 -6.87 -16.83
CA ASP A 69 -8.45 -7.41 -17.78
C ASP A 69 -7.30 -6.41 -17.96
N VAL A 70 -6.09 -6.80 -17.56
CA VAL A 70 -4.88 -5.96 -17.66
C VAL A 70 -4.23 -6.20 -19.02
N LYS A 71 -4.09 -5.14 -19.82
CA LYS A 71 -3.54 -5.16 -21.17
C LYS A 71 -2.15 -4.51 -21.20
N GLY A 72 -1.13 -5.28 -21.58
CA GLY A 72 0.22 -4.77 -21.74
C GLY A 72 1.28 -5.84 -21.54
N ASN A 73 2.49 -5.55 -22.01
CA ASN A 73 3.66 -6.43 -22.21
C ASN A 73 4.30 -7.02 -20.94
N ASN A 74 3.58 -7.08 -19.83
CA ASN A 74 4.14 -7.49 -18.54
C ASN A 74 3.78 -8.96 -18.29
N GLU A 75 4.68 -9.85 -18.66
CA GLU A 75 4.74 -11.20 -18.09
C GLU A 75 5.13 -11.08 -16.62
N LEU A 76 4.17 -10.68 -15.78
CA LEU A 76 4.34 -10.69 -14.34
C LEU A 76 4.61 -12.12 -13.88
N ASN A 77 5.55 -12.28 -12.97
CA ASN A 77 5.91 -13.58 -12.44
C ASN A 77 4.81 -14.07 -11.49
N LYS A 78 4.18 -15.19 -11.81
CA LYS A 78 3.09 -15.79 -11.01
C LYS A 78 3.50 -16.21 -9.58
N LYS A 79 4.80 -16.20 -9.27
CA LYS A 79 5.31 -16.50 -7.93
C LYS A 79 5.49 -15.25 -7.07
N ASP A 80 5.44 -14.06 -7.65
CA ASP A 80 5.60 -12.79 -6.94
C ASP A 80 4.26 -12.27 -6.41
N GLU A 81 4.29 -11.45 -5.37
CA GLU A 81 3.12 -10.68 -4.93
C GLU A 81 3.27 -9.22 -5.38
N TYR A 82 2.17 -8.63 -5.83
CA TYR A 82 2.13 -7.28 -6.39
C TYR A 82 1.09 -6.42 -5.69
N ILE A 83 1.39 -5.13 -5.55
CA ILE A 83 0.41 -4.08 -5.31
C ILE A 83 0.02 -3.50 -6.67
N PHE A 84 -1.26 -3.53 -6.97
CA PHE A 84 -1.83 -2.82 -8.10
C PHE A 84 -2.51 -1.55 -7.58
N THR A 85 -2.31 -0.41 -8.23
CA THR A 85 -3.03 0.83 -7.93
C THR A 85 -3.73 1.35 -9.18
N MET A 86 -4.99 1.76 -9.05
CA MET A 86 -5.78 2.28 -10.17
C MET A 86 -5.72 3.79 -10.22
N SER A 87 -5.52 4.33 -11.41
CA SER A 87 -5.61 5.75 -11.75
C SER A 87 -4.58 6.68 -11.09
N PHE A 88 -4.00 6.28 -9.96
CA PHE A 88 -3.00 7.04 -9.23
C PHE A 88 -1.82 6.14 -8.91
N PRO A 89 -0.57 6.57 -9.15
CA PRO A 89 0.60 5.82 -8.75
C PRO A 89 0.75 5.84 -7.22
N MET A 90 1.42 4.82 -6.68
CA MET A 90 1.77 4.77 -5.26
C MET A 90 2.86 5.80 -4.93
N LYS A 91 2.61 6.61 -3.90
CA LYS A 91 3.58 7.51 -3.27
C LYS A 91 4.44 6.77 -2.25
N LYS A 92 3.81 6.00 -1.36
CA LYS A 92 4.50 5.12 -0.38
C LYS A 92 3.60 3.98 0.08
N ALA A 93 4.23 2.91 0.56
CA ALA A 93 3.61 1.81 1.27
C ALA A 93 4.23 1.71 2.67
N VAL A 94 3.40 1.60 3.70
CA VAL A 94 3.84 1.54 5.10
C VAL A 94 3.10 0.43 5.85
N GLU A 95 3.81 -0.24 6.76
CA GLU A 95 3.18 -1.14 7.72
C GLU A 95 2.24 -0.32 8.61
N TYR A 96 1.05 -0.86 8.86
CA TYR A 96 0.02 -0.26 9.70
C TYR A 96 -0.30 -1.22 10.83
N ASP A 97 -0.79 -0.70 11.95
CA ASP A 97 -1.35 -1.51 13.03
C ASP A 97 -2.85 -1.21 13.09
N ASP A 98 -3.67 -2.18 12.70
CA ASP A 98 -5.14 -2.07 12.76
C ASP A 98 -5.70 -2.58 14.11
N GLY A 99 -4.84 -2.92 15.07
CA GLY A 99 -5.23 -3.45 16.37
C GLY A 99 -5.78 -4.88 16.32
N ILE A 100 -5.71 -5.53 15.15
CA ILE A 100 -6.19 -6.90 14.98
C ILE A 100 -5.00 -7.84 14.83
N ASP A 101 -4.80 -8.68 15.85
CA ASP A 101 -3.71 -9.64 15.91
C ASP A 101 -3.99 -10.85 15.02
N TYR A 102 -3.87 -10.65 13.70
CA TYR A 102 -3.84 -11.74 12.74
C TYR A 102 -2.42 -12.31 12.69
N VAL A 103 -2.25 -13.50 13.27
CA VAL A 103 -0.99 -14.24 13.48
C VAL A 103 -0.16 -14.54 12.20
N LYS A 104 -0.56 -14.09 11.01
CA LYS A 104 0.13 -14.44 9.74
C LYS A 104 0.54 -13.30 8.82
N LYS A 105 -0.12 -12.13 8.82
CA LYS A 105 0.21 -11.06 7.85
C LYS A 105 0.04 -9.66 8.44
N THR A 106 1.05 -8.82 8.21
CA THR A 106 1.06 -7.41 8.63
C THR A 106 0.18 -6.58 7.68
N PRO A 107 -0.79 -5.80 8.18
CA PRO A 107 -1.55 -4.91 7.32
C PRO A 107 -0.66 -3.78 6.80
N ILE A 108 -0.89 -3.37 5.56
CA ILE A 108 -0.19 -2.25 4.95
C ILE A 108 -1.18 -1.17 4.50
N LYS A 109 -0.77 0.08 4.66
CA LYS A 109 -1.45 1.24 4.11
C LYS A 109 -0.68 1.73 2.88
N ILE A 110 -1.38 1.92 1.78
CA ILE A 110 -0.84 2.52 0.56
C ILE A 110 -1.32 3.97 0.48
N GLU A 111 -0.37 4.89 0.33
CA GLU A 111 -0.67 6.27 -0.01
C GLU A 111 -0.47 6.48 -1.51
N LEU A 112 -1.50 7.00 -2.17
CA LEU A 112 -1.50 7.32 -3.59
C LEU A 112 -1.03 8.76 -3.82
N ASP A 113 -0.36 8.99 -4.93
CA ASP A 113 -0.01 10.33 -5.41
C ASP A 113 -1.17 10.93 -6.20
N SER A 114 -2.05 11.65 -5.51
CA SER A 114 -3.24 12.29 -6.10
C SER A 114 -2.92 13.41 -7.09
N THR A 115 -1.67 13.86 -7.17
CA THR A 115 -1.25 14.87 -8.16
C THR A 115 -1.15 14.29 -9.58
N LYS A 116 -1.11 12.97 -9.70
CA LYS A 116 -0.99 12.24 -10.97
C LYS A 116 -2.21 11.34 -11.17
N SER A 117 -3.21 11.87 -11.88
CA SER A 117 -4.39 11.11 -12.29
C SER A 117 -4.22 10.62 -13.73
N THR A 118 -4.34 9.30 -13.94
CA THR A 118 -4.30 8.66 -15.26
C THR A 118 -5.41 7.61 -15.39
N ASN A 119 -5.55 7.01 -16.57
CA ASN A 119 -6.44 5.87 -16.78
C ASN A 119 -5.62 4.58 -16.98
N LYS A 120 -4.70 4.32 -16.03
CA LYS A 120 -3.80 3.16 -16.04
C LYS A 120 -3.81 2.46 -14.70
N ILE A 121 -3.34 1.21 -14.70
CA ILE A 121 -2.98 0.47 -13.49
C ILE A 121 -1.47 0.53 -13.33
N TYR A 122 -0.99 0.90 -12.15
CA TYR A 122 0.43 0.85 -11.79
C TYR A 122 0.70 -0.41 -10.98
N VAL A 123 1.82 -1.06 -11.28
CA VAL A 123 2.20 -2.35 -10.70
C VAL A 123 3.49 -2.20 -9.92
N TYR A 124 3.46 -2.62 -8.66
CA TYR A 124 4.60 -2.62 -7.76
C TYR A 124 4.82 -4.02 -7.19
N ARG A 125 6.01 -4.60 -7.37
CA ARG A 125 6.37 -5.88 -6.78
C ARG A 125 6.70 -5.70 -5.30
N LEU A 126 6.12 -6.53 -4.44
CA LEU A 126 6.52 -6.64 -3.03
C LEU A 126 7.83 -7.44 -2.93
N LYS A 127 8.83 -6.90 -2.19
CA LYS A 127 10.09 -7.62 -1.98
C LYS A 127 9.94 -8.81 -1.01
N ASN A 128 9.06 -8.69 -0.01
CA ASN A 128 8.77 -9.74 0.96
C ASN A 128 7.42 -10.38 0.66
N GLN A 129 7.46 -11.58 0.07
CA GLN A 129 6.27 -12.36 -0.26
C GLN A 129 5.60 -12.92 1.00
N ASN A 130 4.28 -13.09 0.93
CA ASN A 130 3.39 -13.66 1.94
C ASN A 130 3.44 -12.95 3.32
N LYS A 131 4.02 -11.75 3.38
CA LYS A 131 4.19 -10.98 4.63
C LYS A 131 3.04 -10.02 4.89
N TYR A 132 2.44 -9.50 3.81
CA TYR A 132 1.56 -8.33 3.89
C TYR A 132 0.12 -8.66 3.51
N ARG A 133 -0.83 -7.94 4.12
CA ARG A 133 -2.26 -7.96 3.76
C ARG A 133 -2.79 -6.54 3.58
N LEU A 134 -3.90 -6.43 2.88
CA LEU A 134 -4.66 -5.18 2.77
C LEU A 134 -5.32 -4.84 4.11
N ILE A 135 -5.46 -3.54 4.37
CA ILE A 135 -6.42 -3.04 5.37
C ILE A 135 -7.80 -3.22 4.77
N LEU A 136 -8.67 -3.94 5.48
CA LEU A 136 -10.08 -4.06 5.11
C LEU A 136 -10.86 -2.90 5.78
N PRO A 137 -11.85 -2.32 5.10
CA PRO A 137 -12.73 -1.31 5.69
C PRO A 137 -13.57 -1.86 6.85
#